data_AF-A0A8T3Y6P2-F1
#
_entry.id   AF-A0A8T3Y6P2-F1
#
_cell.length_a   1.000
_cell.length_b   1.000
_cell.length_c   1.000
_cell.angle_alpha   90.00
_cell.angle_beta   90.00
_cell.angle_gamma   90.00
#
_symmetry.space_group_name_H-M   'P 1'
#
loop_
_entity.id
_entity.type
_entity.pdbx_description
1 polymer ?
#
loop_
_entity_poly.entity_id
_entity_poly.type
_entity_poly.pdbx_seq_one_letter_code
_entity_poly.pdbx_strand_id
1 'polypeptide(L)'
;MSKKTGPSNEHLVQLIQELRKVSTTQKAELWDRIADDLCMSTRQRRVVNISRINRSTNPNETVIVPGKVLGSGAVDHSITVAAWTFSASAKQRIHDAKGKTLSINELMKQNPQGKNIRILG
;
A
#
# COMPACT_ATOMS: atom_id res chain seq x y z
N MET A 1 9.83 20.42 22.63
CA MET A 1 9.62 19.39 21.58
C MET A 1 8.12 19.23 21.36
N SER A 2 7.62 19.34 20.13
CA SER A 2 6.18 19.16 19.83
C SER A 2 5.77 17.69 19.98
N LYS A 3 4.63 17.42 20.65
CA LYS A 3 4.05 16.07 20.68
C LYS A 3 3.78 15.61 19.24
N LYS A 4 3.99 14.32 18.95
CA LYS A 4 3.62 13.74 17.65
C LYS A 4 2.10 13.81 17.53
N THR A 5 1.59 14.70 16.69
CA THR A 5 0.18 14.69 16.31
C THR A 5 -0.03 13.44 15.45
N GLY A 6 -0.88 12.53 15.91
CA GLY A 6 -1.30 11.37 15.11
C GLY A 6 -2.06 11.80 13.87
N PRO A 7 -2.37 10.87 12.95
CA PRO A 7 -3.17 11.18 11.79
C PRO A 7 -4.55 11.71 12.21
N SER A 8 -4.93 12.89 11.71
CA SER A 8 -6.25 13.49 11.98
C SER A 8 -7.39 12.85 11.20
N ASN A 9 -7.09 12.02 10.21
CA ASN A 9 -8.10 11.40 9.35
C ASN A 9 -8.65 10.12 10.01
N GLU A 10 -9.94 10.14 10.36
CA GLU A 10 -10.63 9.04 11.05
C GLU A 10 -10.58 7.73 10.27
N HIS A 11 -10.72 7.75 8.94
CA HIS A 11 -10.62 6.54 8.11
C HIS A 11 -9.23 5.90 8.19
N LEU A 12 -8.19 6.73 8.29
CA LEU A 12 -6.82 6.24 8.39
C LEU A 12 -6.57 5.65 9.78
N VAL A 13 -7.08 6.30 10.84
CA VAL A 13 -7.02 5.78 12.21
C VAL A 13 -7.73 4.43 12.32
N GLN A 14 -8.93 4.31 11.74
CA GLN A 14 -9.68 3.06 11.70
C GLN A 14 -8.91 1.97 10.94
N LEU A 15 -8.35 2.28 9.77
CA LEU A 15 -7.55 1.33 9.01
C LEU A 15 -6.34 0.83 9.81
N ILE A 16 -5.63 1.72 10.51
CA ILE A 16 -4.48 1.34 11.36
C ILE A 16 -4.93 0.38 12.46
N GLN A 17 -6.06 0.65 13.11
CA GLN A 17 -6.60 -0.23 14.14
C GLN A 17 -7.00 -1.60 13.58
N GLU A 18 -7.63 -1.63 12.40
CA GLU A 18 -7.98 -2.89 11.71
C GLU A 18 -6.74 -3.70 11.35
N LEU A 19 -5.72 -3.06 10.78
CA LEU A 19 -4.45 -3.71 10.42
C LEU A 19 -3.77 -4.33 11.64
N ARG A 20 -3.73 -3.62 12.77
CA ARG A 20 -3.15 -4.14 14.02
C ARG A 20 -3.95 -5.31 14.61
N LYS A 21 -5.28 -5.25 14.52
CA LYS A 21 -6.15 -6.37 14.93
C LYS A 21 -5.88 -7.61 14.07
N VAL A 22 -5.86 -7.46 12.75
CA VAL A 22 -5.58 -8.57 11.82
C VAL A 22 -4.16 -9.11 12.03
N SER A 23 -3.16 -8.24 12.22
CA SER A 23 -1.79 -8.65 12.56
C SER A 23 -1.76 -9.57 13.77
N THR A 24 -2.43 -9.17 14.86
CA THR A 24 -2.47 -9.95 16.11
C THR A 24 -3.21 -11.28 15.92
N THR A 25 -4.37 -11.27 15.26
CA THR A 25 -5.20 -12.46 15.05
C THR A 25 -4.53 -13.48 14.12
N GLN A 26 -3.96 -13.01 13.00
CA GLN A 26 -3.33 -13.87 12.00
C GLN A 26 -1.84 -14.12 12.26
N LYS A 27 -1.24 -13.48 13.29
CA LYS A 27 0.19 -13.46 13.59
C LYS A 27 1.05 -13.07 12.37
N ALA A 28 0.58 -12.08 11.61
CA ALA A 28 1.23 -11.62 10.40
C ALA A 28 1.88 -10.25 10.64
N GLU A 29 3.17 -10.27 11.00
CA GLU A 29 3.99 -9.08 11.29
C GLU A 29 4.00 -8.04 10.15
N LEU A 30 3.71 -8.48 8.93
CA LEU A 30 3.55 -7.63 7.75
C LEU A 30 2.57 -6.47 7.99
N TRP A 31 1.41 -6.77 8.59
CA TRP A 31 0.34 -5.78 8.75
C TRP A 31 0.67 -4.75 9.82
N ASP A 32 1.38 -5.16 10.87
CA ASP A 32 1.85 -4.24 11.91
C ASP A 32 2.86 -3.24 11.33
N ARG A 33 3.80 -3.73 10.50
CA ARG A 33 4.75 -2.87 9.78
C ARG A 33 4.06 -1.85 8.87
N ILE A 34 3.03 -2.27 8.14
CA ILE A 34 2.23 -1.36 7.28
C ILE A 34 1.49 -0.33 8.13
N ALA A 35 0.94 -0.73 9.27
CA ALA A 35 0.26 0.15 10.19
C ALA A 35 1.21 1.23 10.73
N ASP A 36 2.43 0.86 11.10
CA ASP A 36 3.46 1.79 11.59
C ASP A 36 3.92 2.78 10.51
N ASP A 37 4.13 2.31 9.27
CA ASP A 37 4.47 3.16 8.14
C ASP A 37 3.35 4.19 7.84
N LEU A 38 2.08 3.79 7.96
CA LEU A 38 0.93 4.70 7.80
C LEU A 38 0.79 5.70 8.98
N CYS A 39 1.25 5.31 10.17
CA CYS A 39 1.25 6.15 11.36
C CYS A 39 2.29 7.27 11.30
N MET A 40 3.29 7.16 10.41
CA MET A 40 4.27 8.21 10.20
C MET A 40 3.67 9.52 9.68
N SER A 41 4.41 10.62 9.91
CA SER A 41 4.05 11.95 9.39
C SER A 41 3.86 11.91 7.87
N THR A 42 2.94 12.71 7.34
CA THR A 42 2.60 12.71 5.91
C THR A 42 3.81 12.88 4.99
N ARG A 43 4.81 13.67 5.42
CA ARG A 43 6.08 13.88 4.69
C ARG A 43 7.03 12.68 4.70
N GLN A 44 6.92 11.79 5.68
CA GLN A 44 7.75 10.58 5.82
C GLN A 44 7.09 9.34 5.23
N ARG A 45 5.79 9.40 4.95
CA ARG A 45 5.07 8.29 4.31
C ARG A 45 5.67 7.97 2.94
N ARG A 46 5.58 6.70 2.57
CA ARG A 46 6.13 6.20 1.32
C ARG A 46 5.41 6.80 0.12
N VAL A 47 6.19 7.32 -0.83
CA VAL A 47 5.68 7.80 -2.12
C VAL A 47 6.43 7.07 -3.20
N VAL A 48 5.71 6.30 -4.01
CA VAL A 48 6.31 5.41 -5.01
C VAL A 48 5.75 5.74 -6.38
N ASN A 49 6.66 5.87 -7.36
CA ASN A 49 6.30 6.03 -8.77
C ASN A 49 6.11 4.68 -9.44
N ILE A 50 5.22 4.64 -10.43
CA ILE A 50 5.00 3.48 -11.30
C ILE A 50 6.30 2.90 -11.88
N SER A 51 7.22 3.75 -12.35
CA SER A 51 8.52 3.29 -12.88
C SER A 51 9.32 2.45 -11.88
N ARG A 52 9.23 2.77 -10.59
CA ARG A 52 9.91 2.03 -9.52
C ARG A 52 9.22 0.70 -9.25
N ILE A 53 7.89 0.66 -9.35
CA ILE A 53 7.11 -0.58 -9.25
C ILE A 53 7.52 -1.51 -10.38
N ASN A 54 7.47 -1.05 -11.63
CA ASN A 54 7.81 -1.85 -12.82
C ASN A 54 9.19 -2.52 -12.73
N ARG A 55 10.20 -1.78 -12.26
CA ARG A 55 11.58 -2.32 -12.10
C ARG A 55 11.73 -3.34 -10.97
N SER A 56 10.85 -3.31 -9.98
CA SER A 56 11.00 -4.06 -8.73
C SER A 56 10.02 -5.22 -8.62
N THR A 57 9.22 -5.49 -9.65
CA THR A 57 8.14 -6.47 -9.59
C THR A 57 8.18 -7.40 -10.78
N ASN A 58 7.71 -8.62 -10.56
CA ASN A 58 7.55 -9.61 -11.61
C ASN A 58 6.09 -9.74 -12.07
N PRO A 59 5.89 -10.48 -13.16
CA PRO A 59 4.72 -11.24 -13.53
C PRO A 59 3.64 -11.48 -12.47
N ASN A 60 2.46 -10.85 -12.49
CA ASN A 60 1.35 -11.22 -11.60
C ASN A 60 1.68 -11.13 -10.09
N GLU A 61 2.66 -10.31 -9.71
CA GLU A 61 3.02 -10.14 -8.30
C GLU A 61 2.03 -9.21 -7.58
N THR A 62 1.96 -9.36 -6.26
CA THR A 62 1.12 -8.52 -5.39
C THR A 62 1.99 -7.59 -4.56
N VAL A 63 1.72 -6.29 -4.67
CA VAL A 63 2.54 -5.24 -4.09
C VAL A 63 1.71 -4.38 -3.15
N ILE A 64 2.27 -4.07 -1.99
CA ILE A 64 1.71 -3.08 -1.06
C ILE A 64 2.63 -1.86 -1.00
N VAL A 65 2.03 -0.68 -1.12
CA VAL A 65 2.67 0.62 -0.84
C VAL A 65 1.95 1.27 0.34
N PRO A 66 2.58 1.38 1.52
CA PRO A 66 2.00 2.03 2.70
C PRO A 66 2.05 3.57 2.57
N GLY A 67 1.34 4.10 1.57
CA GLY A 67 1.34 5.51 1.25
C GLY A 67 0.72 5.82 -0.10
N LYS A 68 1.38 6.68 -0.89
CA LYS A 68 0.84 7.20 -2.16
C LYS A 68 1.57 6.65 -3.38
N VAL A 69 0.81 6.21 -4.37
CA VAL A 69 1.34 5.82 -5.68
C VAL A 69 1.11 6.92 -6.71
N LEU A 70 2.19 7.29 -7.40
CA LEU A 70 2.22 8.34 -8.41
C LEU A 70 2.40 7.76 -9.81
N GLY A 71 1.76 8.40 -10.79
CA GLY A 71 1.71 7.94 -12.17
C GLY A 71 2.86 8.49 -13.01
N SER A 72 4.10 8.25 -12.60
CA SER A 72 5.28 8.59 -13.42
C SER A 72 5.99 7.31 -13.90
N GLY A 73 6.27 7.21 -15.20
CA GLY A 73 6.74 6.00 -15.89
C GLY A 73 5.65 5.09 -16.47
N ALA A 74 6.07 3.99 -17.09
CA ALA A 74 5.19 2.96 -17.66
C ALA A 74 5.22 1.68 -16.82
N VAL A 75 4.16 0.87 -16.95
CA VAL A 75 4.10 -0.52 -16.48
C VAL A 75 3.97 -1.39 -17.71
N ASP A 76 4.81 -2.41 -17.83
CA ASP A 76 4.84 -3.28 -19.02
C ASP A 76 4.19 -4.65 -18.76
N HIS A 77 3.86 -4.97 -17.50
CA HIS A 77 3.27 -6.24 -17.10
C HIS A 77 2.09 -6.10 -16.13
N SER A 78 1.24 -7.12 -16.08
CA SER A 78 0.11 -7.15 -15.14
C SER A 78 0.62 -7.35 -13.70
N ILE A 79 0.23 -6.45 -12.81
CA ILE A 79 0.58 -6.44 -11.38
C ILE A 79 -0.67 -6.09 -10.58
N THR A 80 -0.78 -6.64 -9.37
CA THR A 80 -1.78 -6.20 -8.39
C THR A 80 -1.13 -5.25 -7.39
N VAL A 81 -1.54 -3.99 -7.38
CA VAL A 81 -0.98 -2.95 -6.50
C VAL A 81 -2.03 -2.51 -5.49
N ALA A 82 -1.71 -2.61 -4.21
CA ALA A 82 -2.48 -2.04 -3.13
C ALA A 82 -1.78 -0.85 -2.48
N ALA A 83 -2.51 0.24 -2.28
CA ALA A 83 -1.97 1.43 -1.61
C ALA A 83 -3.05 2.17 -0.82
N TRP A 84 -2.62 3.11 0.03
CA TRP A 84 -3.55 3.99 0.72
C TRP A 84 -4.20 4.97 -0.25
N THR A 85 -3.39 5.57 -1.13
CA THR A 85 -3.89 6.52 -2.14
C THR A 85 -3.20 6.33 -3.48
N PHE A 86 -3.95 6.55 -4.56
CA PHE A 86 -3.45 6.52 -5.92
C PHE A 86 -3.72 7.87 -6.60
N SER A 87 -2.74 8.33 -7.38
CA SER A 87 -2.99 9.38 -8.38
C SER A 87 -3.97 8.87 -9.45
N ALA A 88 -4.79 9.77 -10.02
CA ALA A 88 -5.67 9.45 -11.15
C ALA A 88 -4.87 8.87 -12.33
N SER A 89 -3.74 9.49 -12.68
CA SER A 89 -2.85 8.99 -13.73
C SER A 89 -2.24 7.63 -13.39
N ALA A 90 -2.04 7.33 -12.10
CA ALA A 90 -1.52 6.03 -11.70
C ALA A 90 -2.55 4.91 -11.92
N LYS A 91 -3.82 5.16 -11.55
CA LYS A 91 -4.91 4.20 -11.78
C LYS A 91 -5.08 3.88 -13.26
N GLN A 92 -5.05 4.91 -14.12
CA GLN A 92 -5.16 4.75 -15.57
C GLN A 92 -4.03 3.86 -16.11
N ARG A 93 -2.77 4.20 -15.83
CA ARG A 93 -1.62 3.42 -16.34
C ARG A 93 -1.60 1.97 -15.84
N ILE A 94 -2.00 1.72 -14.60
CA ILE A 94 -2.10 0.35 -14.07
C ILE A 94 -3.21 -0.41 -14.80
N HIS A 95 -4.35 0.23 -15.05
CA HIS A 95 -5.46 -0.37 -15.80
C HIS A 95 -5.08 -0.66 -17.26
N ASP A 96 -4.35 0.25 -17.91
CA ASP A 96 -3.85 0.09 -19.29
C ASP A 96 -2.91 -1.11 -19.41
N ALA A 97 -2.09 -1.35 -18.38
CA ALA A 97 -1.22 -2.52 -18.28
C ALA A 97 -1.93 -3.82 -17.87
N LYS A 98 -3.28 -3.84 -17.87
CA LYS A 98 -4.13 -4.96 -17.39
C LYS A 98 -3.82 -5.35 -15.94
N GLY A 99 -3.35 -4.41 -15.14
CA GLY A 99 -3.12 -4.56 -13.71
C GLY A 99 -4.37 -4.28 -12.88
N LYS A 100 -4.33 -4.63 -11.60
CA LYS A 100 -5.41 -4.39 -10.63
C LYS A 100 -4.94 -3.40 -9.57
N THR A 101 -5.72 -2.36 -9.32
CA THR A 101 -5.53 -1.48 -8.17
C THR A 101 -6.48 -1.89 -7.05
N LEU A 102 -5.95 -2.16 -5.86
CA LEU A 102 -6.72 -2.48 -4.67
C LEU A 102 -6.47 -1.46 -3.58
N SER A 103 -7.42 -1.32 -2.66
CA SER A 103 -7.17 -0.67 -1.38
C SER A 103 -6.49 -1.64 -0.41
N ILE A 104 -5.78 -1.10 0.58
CA ILE A 104 -5.16 -1.92 1.63
C ILE A 104 -6.22 -2.76 2.37
N ASN A 105 -7.44 -2.21 2.54
CA ASN A 105 -8.53 -2.91 3.23
C ASN A 105 -9.05 -4.11 2.41
N GLU A 106 -9.22 -3.95 1.10
CA GLU A 106 -9.61 -5.07 0.22
C GLU A 106 -8.55 -6.17 0.20
N LEU A 107 -7.27 -5.79 0.14
CA LEU A 107 -6.19 -6.76 0.10
C LEU A 107 -6.07 -7.53 1.43
N MET A 108 -6.27 -6.85 2.55
CA MET A 108 -6.36 -7.46 3.87
C MET A 108 -7.51 -8.49 3.96
N LYS A 109 -8.67 -8.19 3.37
CA LYS A 109 -9.81 -9.12 3.31
C LYS A 109 -9.54 -10.33 2.40
N GLN A 110 -8.87 -10.12 1.27
CA GLN A 110 -8.55 -11.21 0.33
C GLN A 110 -7.44 -12.13 0.84
N ASN A 111 -6.41 -11.57 1.49
CA ASN A 111 -5.26 -12.33 1.96
C ASN A 111 -4.85 -11.92 3.38
N PRO A 112 -5.62 -12.30 4.42
CA PRO A 112 -5.33 -11.90 5.80
C PRO A 112 -4.00 -12.45 6.32
N GLN A 113 -3.47 -13.53 5.74
CA GLN A 113 -2.17 -14.10 6.12
C GLN A 113 -0.97 -13.32 5.56
N GLY A 114 -1.18 -12.42 4.60
CA GLY A 114 -0.13 -11.58 4.07
C GLY A 114 0.96 -12.33 3.28
N LYS A 115 0.66 -13.51 2.75
CA LYS A 115 1.66 -14.35 2.06
C LYS A 115 1.88 -13.89 0.62
N ASN A 116 3.15 -13.94 0.18
CA ASN A 116 3.60 -13.55 -1.16
C ASN A 116 3.30 -12.09 -1.53
N ILE A 117 3.44 -11.19 -0.56
CA ILE A 117 3.25 -9.75 -0.74
C ILE A 117 4.59 -9.06 -0.67
N ARG A 118 4.86 -8.19 -1.64
CA ARG A 118 6.04 -7.34 -1.64
C ARG A 118 5.72 -5.93 -1.14
N ILE A 119 6.45 -5.46 -0.13
CA ILE A 119 6.35 -4.09 0.34
C ILE A 119 7.28 -3.21 -0.51
N LEU A 120 6.77 -2.09 -1.02
CA LEU A 120 7.57 -1.07 -1.69
C LEU A 120 7.48 0.28 -0.96
N GLY A 121 8.64 0.92 -0.77
CA GLY A 121 8.78 2.21 -0.09
C GLY A 121 10.10 2.93 -0.39
#